data_AF-A0A9D6L648-F1
#
_entry.id   AF-A0A9D6L648-F1
#
_cell.length_a   1.000
_cell.length_b   1.000
_cell.length_c   1.000
_cell.angle_alpha   90.00
_cell.angle_beta   90.00
_cell.angle_gamma   90.00
#
_symmetry.space_group_name_H-M   'P 1'
#
loop_
_entity.id
_entity.type
_entity.pdbx_description
1 polymer ?
#
loop_
_entity_poly.entity_id
_entity_poly.type
_entity_poly.pdbx_seq_one_letter_code
_entity_poly.pdbx_strand_id
1 'polypeptide(L)' 'MSDTFSDTDREAIYRVMHARRDIRRFSSTPISPDTLLRILEAAHLAPSVGFMQPWN' A
#
# COMPACT_ATOMS: atom_id res chain seq x y z
N MET A 1 -4.43 -24.53 9.77
CA MET A 1 -5.76 -23.93 9.55
C MET A 1 -5.61 -22.95 8.40
N SER A 2 -6.34 -23.13 7.31
CA SER A 2 -6.35 -22.14 6.22
C SER A 2 -7.28 -21.02 6.67
N ASP A 3 -6.69 -19.96 7.23
CA ASP A 3 -7.41 -18.75 7.58
C ASP A 3 -7.50 -17.90 6.31
N THR A 4 -8.59 -18.10 5.57
CA THR A 4 -8.80 -17.43 4.29
C THR A 4 -9.40 -16.06 4.54
N PHE A 5 -8.89 -15.03 3.87
CA PHE A 5 -9.47 -13.69 3.90
C PHE A 5 -10.95 -13.72 3.51
N SER A 6 -11.76 -12.89 4.15
CA SER A 6 -13.18 -12.77 3.80
C SER A 6 -13.35 -12.33 2.34
N ASP A 7 -14.49 -12.65 1.73
CA ASP A 7 -14.75 -12.22 0.35
C ASP A 7 -14.73 -10.69 0.22
N THR A 8 -15.20 -9.97 1.24
CA THR A 8 -15.14 -8.50 1.32
C THR A 8 -13.70 -7.99 1.29
N ASP A 9 -12.79 -8.60 2.06
CA ASP A 9 -11.37 -8.18 2.09
C ASP A 9 -10.70 -8.44 0.74
N ARG A 10 -10.98 -9.60 0.14
CA ARG A 10 -10.46 -9.98 -1.18
C ARG A 10 -10.95 -9.00 -2.25
N GLU A 11 -12.24 -8.69 -2.27
CA GLU A 11 -12.83 -7.73 -3.20
C GLU A 11 -12.22 -6.33 -3.03
N ALA A 12 -12.03 -5.87 -1.79
CA ALA A 12 -11.42 -4.58 -1.51
C ALA A 12 -10.00 -4.48 -2.10
N ILE A 13 -9.17 -5.53 -1.94
CA ILE A 13 -7.83 -5.58 -2.53
C ILE A 13 -7.88 -5.52 -4.05
N TYR A 14 -8.73 -6.33 -4.69
CA TYR A 14 -8.87 -6.30 -6.16
C TYR A 14 -9.35 -4.94 -6.65
N ARG A 15 -10.30 -4.32 -5.95
CA ARG A 15 -10.79 -2.98 -6.28
C ARG A 15 -9.67 -1.95 -6.24
N VAL A 16 -8.84 -1.96 -5.20
CA VAL A 16 -7.69 -1.05 -5.07
C VAL A 16 -6.68 -1.27 -6.21
N MET A 17 -6.33 -2.52 -6.49
CA MET A 17 -5.38 -2.86 -7.56
C MET A 17 -5.87 -2.41 -8.93
N HIS A 18 -7.15 -2.63 -9.25
CA HIS A 18 -7.75 -2.22 -10.53
C HIS A 18 -7.96 -0.71 -10.66
N ALA A 19 -8.24 -0.02 -9.55
CA ALA A 19 -8.45 1.42 -9.55
C ALA A 19 -7.15 2.23 -9.62
N ARG A 20 -6.01 1.65 -9.20
CA ARG A 20 -4.72 2.35 -9.17
C ARG A 20 -4.31 2.86 -10.55
N ARG A 21 -3.89 4.12 -10.64
CA ARG A 21 -3.40 4.77 -11.86
C ARG A 21 -2.10 5.51 -11.59
N ASP A 22 -1.29 5.66 -12.64
CA ASP A 22 -0.14 6.58 -12.67
C ASP A 22 -0.66 8.01 -12.84
N ILE A 23 -0.82 8.73 -11.73
CA ILE A 23 -1.34 10.11 -11.72
C ILE A 23 -0.18 11.08 -11.99
N ARG A 24 -0.38 12.05 -12.89
CA ARG A 24 0.65 13.01 -13.31
C ARG A 24 0.30 14.48 -13.06
N ARG A 25 -0.86 14.75 -12.47
CA ARG A 25 -1.31 16.10 -12.07
C ARG A 25 -1.80 16.03 -10.64
N PHE A 26 -1.21 16.84 -9.76
CA PHE A 26 -1.47 16.83 -8.33
C PHE A 26 -2.02 18.18 -7.86
N SER A 27 -2.84 18.16 -6.82
CA SER A 27 -3.23 19.38 -6.09
C SER A 27 -2.03 19.89 -5.26
N SER A 28 -2.03 21.18 -4.94
CA SER A 28 -1.10 21.78 -3.96
C SER A 28 -1.49 21.51 -2.50
N THR A 29 -2.62 20.82 -2.27
CA THR A 29 -3.09 20.46 -0.93
C THR A 29 -2.06 19.58 -0.21
N PRO A 30 -1.57 19.98 0.98
CA PRO A 30 -0.67 19.15 1.76
C PRO A 30 -1.32 17.85 2.20
N ILE A 31 -0.52 16.79 2.28
CA ILE A 31 -0.93 15.53 2.92
C ILE A 31 -0.67 15.62 4.43
N SER A 32 -1.56 15.05 5.25
CA SER A 32 -1.31 14.94 6.69
C SER A 32 -0.09 14.05 6.96
N PRO A 33 0.76 14.35 7.96
CA PRO A 33 1.89 13.51 8.35
C PRO A 33 1.51 12.04 8.60
N ASP A 34 0.39 11.78 9.28
CA ASP A 34 -0.06 10.41 9.60
C ASP A 34 -0.40 9.60 8.34
N THR A 35 -0.87 10.25 7.29
CA THR A 35 -1.13 9.60 6.00
C THR A 35 0.17 9.22 5.31
N LEU A 36 1.19 10.10 5.35
CA LEU A 36 2.51 9.79 4.82
C LEU A 36 3.13 8.61 5.55
N LEU A 37 3.06 8.61 6.89
CA LEU A 37 3.59 7.51 7.72
C LEU A 37 2.95 6.17 7.38
N ARG A 38 1.61 6.10 7.30
CA ARG A 38 0.91 4.86 6.92
C ARG A 38 1.33 4.30 5.56
N ILE A 39 1.62 5.18 4.59
CA ILE A 39 2.09 4.76 3.26
C ILE A 39 3.51 4.18 3.35
N LEU A 40 4.40 4.85 4.09
CA LEU A 40 5.78 4.39 4.28
C LEU A 40 5.85 3.08 5.05
N GLU A 41 5.05 2.94 6.11
CA GLU A 41 4.91 1.70 6.86
C GLU A 41 4.43 0.55 5.97
N ALA A 42 3.40 0.79 5.15
CA ALA A 42 2.93 -0.21 4.20
C ALA A 42 4.00 -0.61 3.18
N ALA A 43 4.81 0.34 2.71
CA ALA A 43 5.94 0.04 1.81
C ALA A 43 7.01 -0.82 2.50
N HIS A 44 7.26 -0.59 3.78
CA HIS A 44 8.26 -1.32 4.57
C HIS A 44 7.88 -2.79 4.83
N LEU A 45 6.60 -3.14 4.70
CA LEU A 45 6.13 -4.54 4.80
C LEU A 45 6.43 -5.37 3.55
N ALA A 46 6.99 -4.78 2.48
CA ALA A 46 7.35 -5.51 1.29
C ALA A 46 8.43 -6.58 1.57
N PRO A 47 8.41 -7.73 0.89
CA PRO A 47 9.48 -8.70 1.00
C PRO A 47 10.77 -8.16 0.35
N SER A 48 11.92 -8.56 0.89
CA SER A 48 13.24 -8.27 0.31
C SER A 48 14.15 -9.48 0.40
N VAL A 49 15.09 -9.61 -0.54
CA VAL A 49 16.14 -10.65 -0.52
C VAL A 49 16.84 -10.62 0.84
N GLY A 50 16.90 -11.78 1.51
CA GLY A 50 17.55 -11.92 2.81
C GLY A 50 17.03 -11.00 3.91
N PHE A 51 15.81 -10.46 3.78
CA PHE A 51 15.27 -9.42 4.68
C PHE A 51 16.17 -8.18 4.79
N MET A 52 16.90 -7.85 3.72
CA MET A 52 17.86 -6.73 3.68
C MET A 52 17.22 -5.34 3.78
N GLN A 53 15.97 -5.17 3.35
CA GLN A 53 15.28 -3.87 3.36
C GLN A 53 16.10 -2.70 2.76
N PRO A 54 16.63 -2.82 1.52
CA PRO A 54 17.63 -1.88 0.97
C PRO A 54 17.06 -0.51 0.56
N TRP A 55 15.81 -0.24 0.88
CA TRP A 55 15.11 0.99 0.53
C TRP A 55 15.47 2.12 1.49
N ASN A 56 16.70 2.63 1.45
CA ASN A 56 17.12 3.95 1.93
C ASN A 56 18.51 4.27 1.39
#